data_AF-A0A843GNJ4-F1
#
_entry.id   AF-A0A843GNJ4-F1
#
_cell.length_a   1.000
_cell.length_b   1.000
_cell.length_c   1.000
_cell.angle_alpha   90.00
_cell.angle_beta   90.00
_cell.angle_gamma   90.00
#
_symmetry.space_group_name_H-M   'P 1'
#
loop_
_entity.id
_entity.type
_entity.pdbx_description
1 polymer ?
#
loop_
_entity_poly.entity_id
_entity_poly.type
_entity_poly.pdbx_seq_one_letter_code
_entity_poly.pdbx_strand_id
1 'polypeptide(L)'
;MELKIKHICKFCNMEFTTGAQLGTHISKQCLKNPNRGIQKNSKIWKCSICGNDFFSRSRLQQHRKEEHKNEIKSKFYGFHPELNIPCQFCGLICKRTCDLTKHERFCKENPNKQIWEGHKTSDETKKKLSDVAIKNLSGTHCNWLNKRKSYAEEYFETIFTDAESQYQVGRYTLDFAWTKSKIYIEVDGEQHYTKKGIEHDKNRTEFLIENGWRLLKRIRWSEFQKLSKVERENEIYRLLQTIKIQESF
;
A
#
# COMPACT_ATOMS: atom_id res chain seq x y z
N MET A 1 60.44 -31.75 -15.52
CA MET A 1 59.89 -30.44 -15.10
C MET A 1 58.39 -30.53 -15.13
N GLU A 2 57.74 -30.61 -13.96
CA GLU A 2 56.27 -30.62 -13.90
C GLU A 2 55.74 -29.23 -14.27
N LEU A 3 54.87 -29.18 -15.28
CA LEU A 3 54.15 -27.97 -15.67
C LEU A 3 53.19 -27.59 -14.55
N LYS A 4 53.57 -26.62 -13.72
CA LYS A 4 52.69 -26.06 -12.69
C LYS A 4 51.53 -25.34 -13.37
N ILE A 5 50.35 -25.94 -13.32
CA ILE A 5 49.11 -25.34 -13.83
C ILE A 5 48.82 -24.09 -13.00
N LYS A 6 48.82 -22.93 -13.67
CA LYS A 6 48.48 -21.64 -13.06
C LYS A 6 46.97 -21.44 -13.09
N HIS A 7 46.40 -21.05 -11.96
CA HIS A 7 44.97 -20.76 -11.83
C HIS A 7 44.73 -19.26 -11.84
N ILE A 8 44.01 -18.75 -12.84
CA ILE A 8 43.83 -17.29 -13.04
C ILE A 8 42.45 -16.85 -12.60
N CYS A 9 42.36 -15.75 -11.84
CA CYS A 9 41.09 -15.16 -11.46
C CYS A 9 40.44 -14.42 -12.64
N LYS A 10 39.25 -14.86 -13.04
CA LYS A 10 38.48 -14.26 -14.14
C LYS A 10 38.01 -12.81 -13.91
N PHE A 11 38.14 -12.28 -12.70
CA PHE A 11 37.67 -10.93 -12.34
C PHE A 11 38.81 -9.91 -12.19
N CYS A 12 40.01 -10.35 -11.79
CA CYS A 12 41.15 -9.46 -11.58
C CYS A 12 42.45 -9.92 -12.23
N ASN A 13 42.42 -11.04 -12.95
CA ASN A 13 43.55 -11.68 -13.65
C ASN A 13 44.76 -12.01 -12.78
N MET A 14 44.60 -12.08 -11.45
CA MET A 14 45.65 -12.55 -10.56
C MET A 14 45.88 -14.06 -10.72
N GLU A 15 47.13 -14.49 -10.69
CA GLU A 15 47.55 -15.89 -10.78
C GLU A 15 47.69 -16.52 -9.40
N PHE A 16 47.28 -17.78 -9.28
CA PHE A 16 47.36 -18.58 -8.07
C PHE A 16 48.00 -19.93 -8.38
N THR A 17 48.71 -20.48 -7.40
CA THR A 17 49.44 -21.75 -7.57
C THR A 17 48.52 -22.97 -7.39
N THR A 18 47.33 -22.79 -6.81
CA THR A 18 46.35 -23.86 -6.61
C THR A 18 44.91 -23.36 -6.81
N GLY A 19 44.03 -24.28 -7.22
CA GLY A 19 42.60 -23.98 -7.38
C GLY A 19 41.90 -23.58 -6.07
N ALA A 20 42.37 -24.09 -4.92
CA ALA A 20 41.82 -23.74 -3.61
C ALA A 20 42.11 -22.28 -3.21
N GLN A 21 43.32 -21.79 -3.53
CA GLN A 21 43.67 -20.38 -3.35
C GLN A 21 42.83 -19.49 -4.26
N LEU A 22 42.66 -19.88 -5.54
CA LEU A 22 41.79 -19.16 -6.46
C LEU A 22 40.33 -19.10 -5.96
N GLY A 23 39.79 -20.21 -5.44
CA GLY A 23 38.42 -20.27 -4.92
C GLY A 23 38.20 -19.37 -3.69
N THR A 24 39.17 -19.34 -2.77
CA THR A 24 39.16 -18.46 -1.60
C THR A 24 39.27 -16.99 -2.02
N HIS A 25 40.16 -16.71 -2.97
CA HIS A 25 40.31 -15.38 -3.54
C HIS A 25 39.00 -14.89 -4.16
N ILE A 26 38.40 -15.66 -5.07
CA ILE A 26 37.14 -15.30 -5.74
C ILE A 26 36.05 -15.05 -4.70
N SER A 27 35.85 -15.97 -3.74
CA SER A 27 34.71 -15.90 -2.82
C SER A 27 34.84 -14.81 -1.76
N LYS A 28 36.03 -14.55 -1.22
CA LYS A 28 36.20 -13.70 -0.03
C LYS A 28 37.08 -12.47 -0.23
N GLN A 29 37.97 -12.46 -1.22
CA GLN A 29 39.04 -11.45 -1.28
C GLN A 29 39.01 -10.58 -2.55
N CYS A 30 38.45 -11.08 -3.65
CA CYS A 30 38.47 -10.38 -4.94
C CYS A 30 37.55 -9.15 -4.93
N LEU A 31 38.13 -7.96 -4.77
CA LEU A 31 37.40 -6.67 -4.81
C LEU A 31 36.68 -6.44 -6.15
N LYS A 32 37.22 -7.00 -7.24
CA LYS A 32 36.62 -6.95 -8.58
C LYS A 32 35.54 -8.02 -8.80
N ASN A 33 35.37 -8.96 -7.86
CA ASN A 33 34.24 -9.88 -7.91
C ASN A 33 32.99 -9.18 -7.37
N PRO A 34 31.99 -8.86 -8.21
CA PRO A 34 30.76 -8.22 -7.76
C PRO A 34 29.94 -9.08 -6.78
N ASN A 35 30.33 -10.34 -6.57
CA ASN A 35 29.65 -11.33 -5.72
C ASN A 35 30.50 -11.78 -4.53
N ARG A 36 31.54 -11.01 -4.15
CA ARG A 36 32.38 -11.30 -2.98
C ARG A 36 31.54 -11.39 -1.70
N GLY A 37 31.65 -12.51 -0.98
CA GLY A 37 31.08 -12.72 0.36
C GLY A 37 29.64 -13.24 0.42
N ILE A 38 29.02 -13.69 -0.67
CA ILE A 38 27.60 -14.09 -0.71
C ILE A 38 27.44 -15.63 -0.82
N GLN A 39 26.54 -16.22 -0.01
CA GLN A 39 26.31 -17.67 0.09
C GLN A 39 25.69 -18.30 -1.19
N LYS A 40 26.09 -19.55 -1.50
CA LYS A 40 25.79 -20.31 -2.73
C LYS A 40 24.29 -20.57 -3.06
N ASN A 41 23.36 -20.35 -2.14
CA ASN A 41 21.93 -20.68 -2.32
C ASN A 41 21.04 -19.50 -2.79
N SER A 42 21.63 -18.45 -3.37
CA SER A 42 20.89 -17.26 -3.79
C SER A 42 20.39 -17.38 -5.24
N LYS A 43 19.10 -17.11 -5.49
CA LYS A 43 18.51 -17.07 -6.85
C LYS A 43 19.36 -16.21 -7.80
N ILE A 44 19.84 -16.82 -8.88
CA ILE A 44 20.66 -16.17 -9.90
C ILE A 44 19.77 -15.46 -10.92
N TRP A 45 20.07 -14.18 -11.17
CA TRP A 45 19.44 -13.29 -12.12
C TRP A 45 20.38 -13.05 -13.28
N LYS A 46 20.12 -13.66 -14.43
CA LYS A 46 20.94 -13.52 -15.63
C LYS A 46 20.52 -12.31 -16.45
N CYS A 47 21.49 -11.51 -16.92
CA CYS A 47 21.24 -10.46 -17.90
C CYS A 47 20.92 -11.09 -19.25
N SER A 48 19.79 -10.71 -19.84
CA SER A 48 19.34 -11.20 -21.15
C SER A 48 20.09 -10.59 -22.32
N ILE A 49 20.92 -9.57 -22.10
CA ILE A 49 21.68 -8.87 -23.15
C ILE A 49 23.09 -9.45 -23.24
N CYS A 50 23.84 -9.45 -22.14
CA CYS A 50 25.23 -9.93 -22.11
C CYS A 50 25.42 -11.31 -21.47
N GLY A 51 24.36 -11.92 -20.93
CA GLY A 51 24.45 -13.24 -20.28
C GLY A 51 25.10 -13.24 -18.89
N ASN A 52 25.51 -12.09 -18.36
CA ASN A 52 26.15 -11.99 -17.04
C ASN A 52 25.19 -12.40 -15.92
N ASP A 53 25.72 -13.13 -14.94
CA ASP A 53 24.96 -13.61 -13.79
C ASP A 53 25.07 -12.64 -12.60
N PHE A 54 23.91 -12.33 -12.00
CA PHE A 54 23.79 -11.44 -10.84
C PHE A 54 23.03 -12.15 -9.74
N PHE A 55 23.51 -12.08 -8.50
CA PHE A 55 22.86 -12.77 -7.39
C PHE A 55 21.79 -11.90 -6.68
N SER A 56 21.49 -10.71 -7.23
CA SER A 56 20.34 -9.89 -6.83
C SER A 56 19.72 -9.14 -8.02
N ARG A 57 18.39 -8.95 -7.97
CA ARG A 57 17.65 -8.21 -9.01
C ARG A 57 18.10 -6.75 -9.10
N SER A 58 18.45 -6.12 -7.98
CA SER A 58 18.90 -4.72 -7.93
C SER A 58 20.26 -4.53 -8.61
N ARG A 59 21.20 -5.47 -8.42
CA ARG A 59 22.51 -5.42 -9.11
C ARG A 59 22.38 -5.67 -10.60
N LEU A 60 21.53 -6.60 -11.02
CA LEU A 60 21.20 -6.78 -12.44
C LEU A 60 20.62 -5.48 -13.02
N GLN A 61 19.72 -4.79 -12.31
CA GLN A 61 19.16 -3.52 -12.78
C GLN A 61 20.22 -2.41 -12.88
N GLN A 62 21.11 -2.30 -11.89
CA GLN A 62 22.19 -1.32 -11.91
C GLN A 62 23.15 -1.57 -13.09
N HIS A 63 23.62 -2.81 -13.25
CA HIS A 63 24.44 -3.22 -14.39
C HIS A 63 23.77 -2.90 -15.72
N ARG A 64 22.49 -3.22 -15.84
CA ARG A 64 21.70 -2.89 -17.02
C ARG A 64 21.73 -1.38 -17.30
N LYS A 65 21.51 -0.54 -16.27
CA LYS A 65 21.50 0.92 -16.42
C LYS A 65 22.88 1.51 -16.77
N GLU A 66 23.97 0.92 -16.29
CA GLU A 66 25.33 1.41 -16.50
C GLU A 66 25.89 0.93 -17.86
N GLU A 67 25.76 -0.37 -18.14
CA GLU A 67 26.43 -1.04 -19.27
C GLU A 67 25.54 -1.20 -20.51
N HIS A 68 24.21 -1.19 -20.36
CA HIS A 68 23.25 -1.47 -21.44
C HIS A 68 22.25 -0.33 -21.68
N LYS A 69 22.65 0.89 -21.31
CA LYS A 69 21.80 2.11 -21.26
C LYS A 69 21.07 2.40 -22.57
N ASN A 70 21.68 2.06 -23.72
CA ASN A 70 21.10 2.27 -25.05
C ASN A 70 20.18 1.13 -25.51
N GLU A 71 20.44 -0.09 -25.06
CA GLU A 71 19.69 -1.31 -25.43
C GLU A 71 18.43 -1.51 -24.57
N ILE A 72 18.35 -0.81 -23.42
CA ILE A 72 17.24 -0.92 -22.46
C ILE A 72 16.11 0.08 -22.70
N LYS A 73 16.30 1.06 -23.60
CA LYS A 73 15.30 2.10 -23.89
C LYS A 73 13.92 1.55 -24.31
N SER A 74 13.81 0.28 -24.71
CA SER A 74 12.56 -0.35 -25.14
C SER A 74 11.87 -1.28 -24.11
N LYS A 75 12.49 -1.59 -22.96
CA LYS A 75 11.96 -2.61 -22.01
C LYS A 75 11.89 -2.16 -20.55
N PHE A 76 11.82 -0.85 -20.29
CA PHE A 76 11.47 -0.35 -18.97
C PHE A 76 9.94 -0.26 -18.86
N TYR A 77 9.32 -1.03 -17.95
CA TYR A 77 7.91 -0.87 -17.60
C TYR A 77 7.68 0.60 -17.22
N GLY A 78 6.95 1.35 -18.06
CA GLY A 78 6.52 2.72 -17.77
C GLY A 78 7.17 3.84 -18.61
N PHE A 79 8.21 3.58 -19.43
CA PHE A 79 8.68 4.59 -20.39
C PHE A 79 8.06 4.31 -21.76
N HIS A 80 7.07 5.13 -22.14
CA HIS A 80 6.52 5.16 -23.49
C HIS A 80 6.80 6.56 -24.07
N PRO A 81 7.61 6.68 -25.13
CA PRO A 81 7.75 7.97 -25.81
C PRO A 81 6.35 8.44 -26.28
N GLU A 82 6.05 9.73 -26.10
CA GLU A 82 4.82 10.32 -26.64
C GLU A 82 4.97 10.40 -28.17
N LEU A 83 4.34 9.46 -28.88
CA LEU A 83 4.49 9.30 -30.32
C LEU A 83 3.37 9.99 -31.12
N ASN A 84 2.34 10.52 -30.44
CA ASN A 84 1.19 11.25 -31.01
C ASN A 84 0.71 10.64 -32.34
N ILE A 85 0.27 9.39 -32.26
CA ILE A 85 -0.06 8.56 -33.42
C ILE A 85 -1.56 8.70 -33.71
N PRO A 86 -1.97 9.12 -34.93
CA PRO A 86 -3.38 9.23 -35.28
C PRO A 86 -4.02 7.85 -35.49
N CYS A 87 -5.27 7.70 -35.02
CA CYS A 87 -6.11 6.55 -35.34
C CYS A 87 -6.43 6.52 -36.84
N GLN A 88 -6.25 5.36 -37.48
CA GLN A 88 -6.54 5.20 -38.91
C GLN A 88 -8.04 5.33 -39.26
N PHE A 89 -8.92 5.15 -38.27
CA PHE A 89 -10.37 5.16 -38.48
C PHE A 89 -11.00 6.54 -38.21
N CYS A 90 -10.65 7.19 -37.10
CA CYS A 90 -11.26 8.47 -36.70
C CYS A 90 -10.30 9.65 -36.54
N GLY A 91 -9.00 9.45 -36.82
CA GLY A 91 -7.99 10.50 -36.72
C GLY A 91 -7.61 10.93 -35.28
N LEU A 92 -8.21 10.33 -34.23
CA LEU A 92 -7.87 10.65 -32.85
C LEU A 92 -6.38 10.41 -32.57
N ILE A 93 -5.68 11.42 -32.08
CA ILE A 93 -4.26 11.34 -31.74
C ILE A 93 -4.08 10.61 -30.40
N CYS A 94 -3.45 9.44 -30.46
CA CYS A 94 -3.10 8.62 -29.31
C CYS A 94 -1.63 8.84 -28.92
N LYS A 95 -1.38 9.10 -27.64
CA LYS A 95 -0.02 9.40 -27.15
C LYS A 95 0.94 8.22 -27.22
N ARG A 96 0.41 6.99 -27.15
CA ARG A 96 1.19 5.75 -27.08
C ARG A 96 0.63 4.69 -28.03
N THR A 97 1.48 3.78 -28.47
CA THR A 97 1.09 2.63 -29.31
C THR A 97 0.04 1.75 -28.63
N CYS A 98 0.19 1.47 -27.33
CA CYS A 98 -0.76 0.63 -26.58
C CYS A 98 -2.14 1.30 -26.44
N ASP A 99 -2.19 2.63 -26.40
CA ASP A 99 -3.44 3.39 -26.39
C ASP A 99 -4.10 3.34 -27.75
N LEU A 100 -3.32 3.51 -28.83
CA LEU A 100 -3.81 3.39 -30.20
C LEU A 100 -4.41 2.00 -30.45
N THR A 101 -3.70 0.93 -30.11
CA THR A 101 -4.20 -0.44 -30.30
C THR A 101 -5.51 -0.69 -29.54
N LYS A 102 -5.62 -0.19 -28.31
CA LYS A 102 -6.87 -0.29 -27.53
C LYS A 102 -7.97 0.56 -28.16
N HIS A 103 -7.64 1.79 -28.56
CA HIS A 103 -8.59 2.72 -29.17
C HIS A 103 -9.14 2.16 -30.48
N GLU A 104 -8.29 1.75 -31.42
CA GLU A 104 -8.68 1.20 -32.72
C GLU A 104 -9.60 0.00 -32.56
N ARG A 105 -9.28 -0.92 -31.64
CA ARG A 105 -10.09 -2.10 -31.33
C ARG A 105 -11.54 -1.76 -30.98
N PHE A 106 -11.76 -0.64 -30.30
CA PHE A 106 -13.09 -0.20 -29.82
C PHE A 106 -13.55 1.10 -30.51
N CYS A 107 -12.87 1.54 -31.57
CA CYS A 107 -13.13 2.82 -32.20
C CYS A 107 -14.52 2.81 -32.84
N LYS A 108 -15.29 3.88 -32.64
CA LYS A 108 -16.67 3.96 -33.15
C LYS A 108 -16.75 3.87 -34.67
N GLU A 109 -15.74 4.43 -35.33
CA GLU A 109 -15.59 4.51 -36.79
C GLU A 109 -14.80 3.33 -37.37
N ASN A 110 -14.28 2.42 -36.54
CA ASN A 110 -13.71 1.17 -37.01
C ASN A 110 -14.84 0.22 -37.46
N PRO A 111 -14.90 -0.18 -38.75
CA PRO A 111 -15.92 -1.11 -39.26
C PRO A 111 -15.90 -2.47 -38.54
N ASN A 112 -14.74 -2.88 -38.03
CA ASN A 112 -14.52 -4.15 -37.31
C ASN A 112 -14.38 -3.95 -35.80
N LYS A 113 -14.99 -2.91 -35.22
CA LYS A 113 -14.88 -2.65 -33.79
C LYS A 113 -15.38 -3.84 -32.97
N GLN A 114 -14.58 -4.23 -31.97
CA GLN A 114 -15.03 -5.21 -30.99
C GLN A 114 -16.06 -4.55 -30.07
N ILE A 115 -17.12 -5.28 -29.74
CA ILE A 115 -18.08 -4.87 -28.72
C ILE A 115 -17.62 -5.47 -27.39
N TRP A 116 -17.45 -4.63 -26.37
CA TRP A 116 -17.12 -5.14 -25.04
C TRP A 116 -18.38 -5.72 -24.40
N GLU A 117 -18.52 -7.04 -24.50
CA GLU A 117 -19.48 -7.79 -23.71
C GLU A 117 -18.86 -7.99 -22.33
N GLY A 118 -19.38 -7.30 -21.32
CA GLY A 118 -18.78 -7.29 -19.99
C GLY A 118 -18.50 -8.69 -19.47
N HIS A 119 -17.37 -8.86 -18.77
CA HIS A 119 -17.01 -10.17 -18.24
C HIS A 119 -17.98 -10.56 -17.14
N LYS A 120 -18.75 -11.65 -17.32
CA LYS A 120 -19.56 -12.21 -16.25
C LYS A 120 -18.61 -12.79 -15.20
N THR A 121 -18.66 -12.27 -13.98
CA THR A 121 -17.92 -12.84 -12.85
C THR A 121 -18.49 -14.23 -12.54
N SER A 122 -17.63 -15.23 -12.39
CA SER A 122 -18.08 -16.58 -12.02
C SER A 122 -18.72 -16.55 -10.63
N ASP A 123 -19.63 -17.49 -10.37
CA ASP A 123 -20.31 -17.56 -9.07
C ASP A 123 -19.32 -17.88 -7.93
N GLU A 124 -18.25 -18.63 -8.23
CA GLU A 124 -17.16 -18.85 -7.29
C GLU A 124 -16.46 -17.54 -6.90
N THR A 125 -16.17 -16.66 -7.86
CA THR A 125 -15.55 -15.35 -7.57
C THR A 125 -16.54 -14.44 -6.84
N LYS A 126 -17.83 -14.45 -7.19
CA LYS A 126 -18.85 -13.70 -6.42
C LYS A 126 -18.91 -14.17 -4.97
N LYS A 127 -18.88 -15.48 -4.73
CA LYS A 127 -18.86 -16.06 -3.38
C LYS A 127 -17.61 -15.62 -2.61
N LYS A 128 -16.42 -15.70 -3.22
CA LYS A 128 -15.17 -15.20 -2.60
C LYS A 128 -15.26 -13.72 -2.23
N LEU A 129 -15.81 -12.88 -3.11
CA LEU A 129 -16.02 -11.46 -2.84
C LEU A 129 -17.03 -11.23 -1.70
N SER A 130 -18.11 -12.00 -1.65
CA SER A 130 -19.10 -11.96 -0.57
C SER A 130 -18.51 -12.38 0.77
N ASP A 131 -17.74 -13.48 0.79
CA ASP A 131 -17.09 -13.98 2.01
C ASP A 131 -16.07 -12.97 2.56
N VAL A 132 -15.31 -12.31 1.67
CA VAL A 132 -14.41 -11.21 2.05
C VAL A 132 -15.20 -10.02 2.60
N ALA A 133 -16.33 -9.65 1.98
CA ALA A 133 -17.17 -8.56 2.47
C ALA A 133 -17.75 -8.86 3.87
N ILE A 134 -18.23 -10.09 4.11
CA ILE A 134 -18.72 -10.54 5.42
C ILE A 134 -17.60 -10.50 6.46
N LYS A 135 -16.38 -10.98 6.11
CA LYS A 135 -15.21 -10.89 7.01
C LYS A 135 -14.79 -9.45 7.33
N ASN A 136 -14.96 -8.54 6.38
CA ASN A 136 -14.72 -7.11 6.61
C ASN A 136 -15.76 -6.51 7.55
N LEU A 137 -17.02 -6.94 7.44
CA LEU A 137 -18.10 -6.54 8.35
C LEU A 137 -17.94 -7.11 9.76
N SER A 138 -17.36 -8.30 9.91
CA SER A 138 -17.04 -8.90 11.22
C SER A 138 -15.79 -8.31 11.88
N GLY A 139 -15.23 -7.22 11.34
CA GLY A 139 -14.08 -6.51 11.92
C GLY A 139 -12.74 -7.25 11.86
N THR A 140 -12.65 -8.37 11.14
CA THR A 140 -11.53 -9.31 11.25
C THR A 140 -10.44 -9.12 10.17
N HIS A 141 -10.43 -7.97 9.46
CA HIS A 141 -9.46 -7.74 8.39
C HIS A 141 -8.18 -7.03 8.88
N CYS A 142 -7.04 -7.64 8.58
CA CYS A 142 -5.69 -7.34 9.08
C CYS A 142 -5.08 -5.97 8.70
N ASN A 143 -5.73 -5.18 7.84
CA ASN A 143 -5.28 -3.80 7.54
C ASN A 143 -5.75 -2.77 8.58
N TRP A 144 -6.74 -3.10 9.42
CA TRP A 144 -7.27 -2.20 10.43
C TRP A 144 -6.44 -2.19 11.73
N LEU A 145 -5.96 -3.37 12.15
CA LEU A 145 -5.12 -3.54 13.34
C LEU A 145 -3.74 -2.86 13.23
N ASN A 146 -3.29 -2.54 12.02
CA ASN A 146 -2.01 -1.87 11.75
C ASN A 146 -2.15 -0.37 11.45
N LYS A 147 -3.34 0.22 11.66
CA LYS A 147 -3.55 1.66 11.48
C LYS A 147 -2.78 2.41 12.58
N ARG A 148 -1.90 3.33 12.17
CA ARG A 148 -1.20 4.22 13.11
C ARG A 148 -2.23 5.15 13.75
N LYS A 149 -2.23 5.22 15.09
CA LYS A 149 -3.09 6.15 15.82
C LYS A 149 -2.73 7.59 15.45
N SER A 150 -3.74 8.43 15.31
CA SER A 150 -3.59 9.87 15.18
C SER A 150 -3.25 10.47 16.55
N TYR A 151 -2.64 11.65 16.54
CA TYR A 151 -2.34 12.36 17.79
C TYR A 151 -3.61 12.67 18.62
N ALA A 152 -4.73 12.91 17.95
CA ALA A 152 -6.02 13.13 18.62
C ALA A 152 -6.52 11.85 19.32
N GLU A 153 -6.43 10.70 18.64
CA GLU A 153 -6.77 9.40 19.21
C GLU A 153 -5.86 9.09 20.42
N GLU A 154 -4.53 9.25 20.29
CA GLU A 154 -3.59 9.05 21.40
C GLU A 154 -3.90 9.97 22.59
N TYR A 155 -4.19 11.25 22.33
CA TYR A 155 -4.54 12.20 23.38
C TYR A 155 -5.81 11.78 24.15
N PHE A 156 -6.89 11.46 23.44
CA PHE A 156 -8.15 11.10 24.10
C PHE A 156 -8.13 9.70 24.72
N GLU A 157 -7.31 8.77 24.24
CA GLU A 157 -7.10 7.49 24.93
C GLU A 157 -6.49 7.67 26.33
N THR A 158 -5.63 8.67 26.53
CA THR A 158 -5.10 8.96 27.88
C THR A 158 -6.14 9.56 28.82
N ILE A 159 -7.24 10.08 28.29
CA ILE A 159 -8.30 10.77 29.04
C ILE A 159 -9.48 9.84 29.30
N PHE A 160 -9.95 9.16 28.26
CA PHE A 160 -11.08 8.23 28.29
C PHE A 160 -10.58 6.80 28.52
N THR A 161 -9.87 6.58 29.62
CA THR A 161 -9.26 5.29 29.95
C THR A 161 -10.29 4.17 30.13
N ASP A 162 -11.51 4.55 30.52
CA ASP A 162 -12.61 3.62 30.80
C ASP A 162 -13.46 3.31 29.55
N ALA A 163 -13.16 3.95 28.42
CA ALA A 163 -13.85 3.73 27.15
C ALA A 163 -13.17 2.64 26.32
N GLU A 164 -13.96 1.84 25.60
CA GLU A 164 -13.46 0.96 24.55
C GLU A 164 -13.17 1.80 23.29
N SER A 165 -11.91 1.88 22.89
CA SER A 165 -11.51 2.64 21.69
C SER A 165 -11.72 1.84 20.41
N GLN A 166 -12.07 2.54 19.33
CA GLN A 166 -12.34 1.94 18.01
C GLN A 166 -13.35 0.78 18.06
N TYR A 167 -14.42 0.94 18.83
CA TYR A 167 -15.44 -0.09 19.05
C TYR A 167 -16.32 -0.29 17.81
N GLN A 168 -16.49 -1.54 17.37
CA GLN A 168 -17.22 -1.86 16.14
C GLN A 168 -18.71 -2.10 16.40
N VAL A 169 -19.57 -1.36 15.70
CA VAL A 169 -21.02 -1.56 15.68
C VAL A 169 -21.48 -1.74 14.24
N GLY A 170 -21.72 -2.99 13.84
CA GLY A 170 -22.04 -3.35 12.46
C GLY A 170 -20.94 -2.89 11.49
N ARG A 171 -21.29 -2.00 10.55
CA ARG A 171 -20.34 -1.44 9.57
C ARG A 171 -19.59 -0.19 10.04
N TYR A 172 -19.92 0.35 11.20
CA TYR A 172 -19.33 1.59 11.71
C TYR A 172 -18.42 1.33 12.89
N THR A 173 -17.38 2.14 12.99
CA THR A 173 -16.46 2.16 14.12
C THR A 173 -16.72 3.43 14.94
N LEU A 174 -16.74 3.29 16.26
CA LEU A 174 -16.91 4.38 17.22
C LEU A 174 -15.55 4.69 17.84
N ASP A 175 -15.16 5.96 17.94
CA ASP A 175 -13.81 6.30 18.42
C ASP A 175 -13.62 5.93 19.89
N PHE A 176 -14.61 6.27 20.73
CA PHE A 176 -14.64 5.93 22.16
C PHE A 176 -16.06 5.53 22.56
N ALA A 177 -16.23 4.32 23.10
CA ALA A 177 -17.53 3.75 23.43
C ALA A 177 -17.59 3.27 24.89
N TRP A 178 -18.68 3.61 25.58
CA TRP A 178 -19.09 3.04 26.86
C TRP A 178 -20.19 2.01 26.61
N THR A 179 -19.79 0.74 26.49
CA THR A 179 -20.64 -0.36 26.04
C THR A 179 -21.81 -0.65 26.98
N LYS A 180 -21.61 -0.47 28.29
CA LYS A 180 -22.66 -0.66 29.32
C LYS A 180 -23.83 0.30 29.11
N SER A 181 -23.53 1.57 28.87
CA SER A 181 -24.51 2.65 28.75
C SER A 181 -24.90 2.94 27.30
N LYS A 182 -24.30 2.23 26.34
CA LYS A 182 -24.39 2.45 24.89
C LYS A 182 -24.20 3.92 24.49
N ILE A 183 -23.21 4.58 25.10
CA ILE A 183 -22.85 5.96 24.79
C ILE A 183 -21.53 5.97 24.04
N TYR A 184 -21.37 6.92 23.13
CA TYR A 184 -20.10 7.09 22.43
C TYR A 184 -19.76 8.54 22.14
N ILE A 185 -18.47 8.80 21.98
CA ILE A 185 -17.90 10.09 21.55
C ILE A 185 -17.15 9.86 20.24
N GLU A 186 -17.21 10.86 19.35
CA GLU A 186 -16.43 10.89 18.11
C GLU A 186 -15.42 12.03 18.14
N VAL A 187 -14.23 11.78 17.60
CA VAL A 187 -13.17 12.77 17.47
C VAL A 187 -12.90 13.01 15.99
N ASP A 188 -13.48 14.09 15.48
CA ASP A 188 -13.51 14.38 14.07
C ASP A 188 -12.36 15.27 13.61
N GLY A 189 -11.84 14.92 12.44
CA GLY A 189 -11.09 15.83 11.60
C GLY A 189 -11.98 16.66 10.66
N GLU A 190 -11.38 17.64 9.98
CA GLU A 190 -12.06 18.55 9.04
C GLU A 190 -12.78 17.85 7.87
N GLN A 191 -12.43 16.60 7.59
CA GLN A 191 -12.94 15.84 6.45
C GLN A 191 -14.44 15.53 6.55
N HIS A 192 -15.00 15.51 7.77
CA HIS A 192 -16.42 15.23 8.03
C HIS A 192 -17.35 16.39 7.65
N TYR A 193 -16.83 17.63 7.59
CA TYR A 193 -17.65 18.83 7.37
C TYR A 193 -17.90 19.18 5.90
N THR A 194 -17.76 18.18 5.00
CA THR A 194 -18.09 18.33 3.58
C THR A 194 -19.54 17.90 3.32
N LYS A 195 -20.16 18.37 2.22
CA LYS A 195 -21.55 17.99 1.85
C LYS A 195 -21.75 16.47 1.77
N LYS A 196 -20.73 15.72 1.35
CA LYS A 196 -20.76 14.25 1.31
C LYS A 196 -20.63 13.62 2.70
N GLY A 197 -19.85 14.24 3.59
CA GLY A 197 -19.68 13.80 4.98
C GLY A 197 -20.98 13.90 5.78
N ILE A 198 -21.71 15.01 5.62
CA ILE A 198 -23.00 15.24 6.31
C ILE A 198 -24.04 14.17 5.96
N GLU A 199 -24.19 13.84 4.67
CA GLU A 199 -25.15 12.82 4.22
C GLU A 199 -24.78 11.41 4.72
N HIS A 200 -23.50 11.09 4.71
CA HIS A 200 -23.02 9.82 5.25
C HIS A 200 -23.26 9.71 6.77
N ASP A 201 -23.03 10.80 7.49
CA ASP A 201 -23.23 10.87 8.94
C ASP A 201 -24.70 10.71 9.33
N LYS A 202 -25.64 11.23 8.55
CA LYS A 202 -27.08 11.02 8.80
C LYS A 202 -27.44 9.53 8.83
N ASN A 203 -27.06 8.80 7.79
CA ASN A 203 -27.31 7.36 7.68
C ASN A 203 -26.62 6.57 8.81
N ARG A 204 -25.43 7.03 9.24
CA ARG A 204 -24.70 6.43 10.35
C ARG A 204 -25.41 6.66 11.68
N THR A 205 -25.84 7.90 11.95
CA THR A 205 -26.53 8.25 13.19
C THR A 205 -27.83 7.47 13.33
N GLU A 206 -28.63 7.37 12.26
CA GLU A 206 -29.87 6.58 12.25
C GLU A 206 -29.60 5.12 12.63
N PHE A 207 -28.62 4.46 11.98
CA PHE A 207 -28.24 3.08 12.29
C PHE A 207 -27.79 2.90 13.75
N LEU A 208 -27.01 3.84 14.30
CA LEU A 208 -26.53 3.73 15.68
C LEU A 208 -27.66 3.89 16.68
N ILE A 209 -28.58 4.84 16.45
CA ILE A 209 -29.78 5.04 17.29
C ILE A 209 -30.65 3.78 17.28
N GLU A 210 -30.88 3.17 16.13
CA GLU A 210 -31.64 1.91 16.01
C GLU A 210 -31.00 0.77 16.81
N ASN A 211 -29.67 0.75 16.93
CA ASN A 211 -28.94 -0.23 17.74
C ASN A 211 -28.84 0.15 19.25
N GLY A 212 -29.53 1.23 19.64
CA GLY A 212 -29.60 1.75 21.01
C GLY A 212 -28.39 2.58 21.43
N TRP A 213 -27.58 3.03 20.47
CA TRP A 213 -26.41 3.87 20.75
C TRP A 213 -26.76 5.35 20.73
N ARG A 214 -26.18 6.10 21.66
CA ARG A 214 -26.36 7.54 21.77
C ARG A 214 -25.03 8.27 21.61
N LEU A 215 -24.99 9.19 20.65
CA LEU A 215 -23.87 10.12 20.50
C LEU A 215 -23.92 11.14 21.64
N LEU A 216 -22.87 11.22 22.45
CA LEU A 216 -22.76 12.24 23.50
C LEU A 216 -22.17 13.53 22.97
N LYS A 217 -21.07 13.44 22.23
CA LYS A 217 -20.37 14.60 21.68
C LYS A 217 -19.56 14.20 20.45
N ARG A 218 -19.56 15.07 19.45
CA ARG A 218 -18.60 15.09 18.35
C ARG A 218 -17.58 16.19 18.65
N ILE A 219 -16.34 15.81 18.90
CA ILE A 219 -15.24 16.72 19.22
C ILE A 219 -14.52 17.05 17.93
N ARG A 220 -14.63 18.32 17.49
CA ARG A 220 -13.86 18.81 16.36
C ARG A 220 -12.44 19.10 16.82
N TRP A 221 -11.48 18.25 16.41
CA TRP A 221 -10.11 18.33 16.92
C TRP A 221 -9.45 19.70 16.65
N SER A 222 -9.68 20.27 15.47
CA SER A 222 -9.11 21.57 15.06
C SER A 222 -9.57 22.76 15.92
N GLU A 223 -10.78 22.69 16.48
CA GLU A 223 -11.32 23.70 17.40
C GLU A 223 -10.85 23.42 18.82
N PHE A 224 -10.87 22.14 19.23
CA PHE A 224 -10.43 21.72 20.55
C PHE A 224 -8.97 22.11 20.84
N GLN A 225 -8.09 22.01 19.84
CA GLN A 225 -6.69 22.41 19.97
C GLN A 225 -6.48 23.91 20.19
N LYS A 226 -7.43 24.77 19.78
CA LYS A 226 -7.33 26.23 19.92
C LYS A 226 -7.70 26.70 21.33
N LEU A 227 -8.37 25.87 22.11
CA LEU A 227 -8.77 26.18 23.48
C LEU A 227 -7.54 26.31 24.39
N SER A 228 -7.64 27.22 25.36
CA SER A 228 -6.66 27.31 26.44
C SER A 228 -6.62 26.00 27.25
N LYS A 229 -5.54 25.79 28.00
CA LYS A 229 -5.39 24.58 28.82
C LYS A 229 -6.56 24.40 29.80
N VAL A 230 -6.97 25.49 30.45
CA VAL A 230 -8.07 25.50 31.43
C VAL A 230 -9.41 25.17 30.77
N GLU A 231 -9.68 25.73 29.59
CA GLU A 231 -10.92 25.44 28.86
C GLU A 231 -11.00 23.97 28.44
N ARG A 232 -9.88 23.39 27.97
CA ARG A 232 -9.83 21.96 27.62
C ARG A 232 -10.11 21.07 28.81
N GLU A 233 -9.46 21.34 29.94
CA GLU A 233 -9.65 20.57 31.18
C GLU A 233 -11.11 20.64 31.66
N ASN A 234 -11.73 21.82 31.58
CA ASN A 234 -13.13 22.01 31.94
C ASN A 234 -14.10 21.27 30.99
N GLU A 235 -13.86 21.31 29.68
CA GLU A 235 -14.67 20.58 28.69
C GLU A 235 -14.59 19.07 28.95
N ILE A 236 -13.37 18.54 29.13
CA ILE A 236 -13.13 17.12 29.44
C ILE A 236 -13.84 16.73 30.74
N TYR A 237 -13.70 17.54 31.79
CA TYR A 237 -14.32 17.27 33.08
C TYR A 237 -15.85 17.18 32.97
N ARG A 238 -16.49 18.11 32.24
CA ARG A 238 -17.95 18.09 32.00
C ARG A 238 -18.39 16.83 31.25
N LEU A 239 -17.62 16.40 30.25
CA LEU A 239 -17.90 15.16 29.51
C LEU A 239 -17.84 13.95 30.43
N LEU A 240 -16.75 13.81 31.20
CA LEU A 240 -16.57 12.70 32.14
C LEU A 240 -17.65 12.64 33.22
N GLN A 241 -18.07 13.79 33.76
CA GLN A 241 -19.17 13.86 34.73
C GLN A 241 -20.49 13.39 34.10
N THR A 242 -20.78 13.83 32.87
CA THR A 242 -22.00 13.45 32.16
C THR A 242 -22.02 11.94 31.89
N ILE A 243 -20.90 11.34 31.52
CA ILE A 243 -20.76 9.90 31.31
C ILE A 243 -21.02 9.16 32.62
N LYS A 244 -20.37 9.54 33.72
CA LYS A 244 -20.53 8.89 35.03
C LYS A 244 -21.98 8.90 35.52
N ILE A 245 -22.69 10.03 35.34
CA ILE A 245 -24.11 10.12 35.68
C ILE A 245 -24.91 9.08 34.89
N GLN A 246 -24.62 8.91 33.61
CA GLN A 246 -25.35 8.00 32.73
C GLN A 246 -25.01 6.52 32.95
N GLU A 247 -23.84 6.18 33.49
CA GLU A 247 -23.51 4.80 33.88
C GLU A 247 -24.06 4.39 35.25
N SER A 248 -24.57 5.35 36.04
CA SER A 248 -25.09 5.12 37.39
C SER A 248 -26.59 4.79 37.42
N PHE A 249 -27.26 4.77 36.27
CA PHE A 249 -28.67 4.38 36.07
C PHE A 249 -28.75 3.12 35.22
#